data_AF-A0A7J4EVF1-F1
#
_entry.id   AF-A0A7J4EVF1-F1
#
_cell.length_a   1.000
_cell.length_b   1.000
_cell.length_c   1.000
_cell.angle_alpha   90.00
_cell.angle_beta   90.00
_cell.angle_gamma   90.00
#
_symmetry.space_group_name_H-M   'P 1'
#
loop_
_entity.id
_entity.type
_entity.pdbx_description
1 polymer ?
#
loop_
_entity_poly.entity_id
_entity_poly.type
_entity_poly.pdbx_seq_one_letter_code
_entity_poly.pdbx_strand_id
1 'polypeptide(L)' 'ETVDGARFNLENGWILIRPSGTEPYIRIRVEGKDNTIAKDLLERGIKLVRKALKNEL' A
#
# COMPACT_ATOMS: atom_id res chain seq x y z
N GLU A 1 7.15 -18.83 6.28
CA GLU A 1 7.80 -17.59 5.82
C GLU A 1 7.07 -16.41 6.43
N THR A 2 7.77 -15.48 7.08
CA THR A 2 7.18 -14.22 7.56
C THR A 2 7.07 -13.26 6.39
N VAL A 3 5.85 -13.01 5.95
CA VAL A 3 5.58 -12.01 4.92
C VAL A 3 5.61 -10.63 5.59
N ASP A 4 6.71 -9.88 5.40
CA ASP A 4 6.93 -8.54 5.98
C ASP A 4 6.07 -7.43 5.33
N GLY A 5 5.10 -7.80 4.51
CA GLY A 5 4.20 -6.89 3.80
C GLY A 5 3.65 -7.44 2.49
N ALA A 6 2.75 -6.70 1.87
CA ALA A 6 2.16 -7.02 0.57
C ALA A 6 2.68 -6.08 -0.50
N ARG A 7 3.17 -6.63 -1.61
CA ARG A 7 3.53 -5.87 -2.82
C ARG A 7 2.59 -6.23 -3.96
N PHE A 8 2.06 -5.21 -4.62
CA PHE A 8 1.23 -5.32 -5.81
C PHE A 8 1.98 -4.65 -6.97
N ASN A 9 2.33 -5.42 -7.99
CA ASN A 9 2.81 -4.88 -9.25
C ASN A 9 1.61 -4.76 -10.20
N LEU A 10 1.40 -3.58 -10.75
CA LEU A 10 0.32 -3.24 -11.67
C LEU A 10 0.95 -2.77 -12.99
N GLU A 11 0.14 -2.69 -14.04
CA GLU A 11 0.61 -2.32 -15.38
C GLU A 11 1.37 -0.98 -15.41
N ASN A 12 0.88 0.02 -14.66
CA ASN A 12 1.41 1.40 -14.69
C ASN A 12 2.07 1.83 -13.36
N GLY A 13 2.41 0.89 -12.48
CA GLY A 13 3.00 1.22 -11.19
C GLY A 13 2.97 0.09 -10.18
N TRP A 14 3.31 0.39 -8.94
CA TRP A 14 3.30 -0.60 -7.86
C TRP A 14 2.92 0.02 -6.52
N ILE A 15 2.46 -0.84 -5.61
CA ILE A 15 2.16 -0.52 -4.21
C ILE A 15 2.92 -1.50 -3.31
N LEU A 16 3.56 -1.00 -2.27
CA LEU A 16 4.15 -1.79 -1.19
C LEU A 16 3.54 -1.35 0.15
N ILE A 17 2.87 -2.27 0.83
CA ILE A 17 2.25 -2.06 2.14
C ILE A 17 2.96 -2.95 3.14
N ARG A 18 3.48 -2.39 4.22
CA ARG A 18 4.20 -3.15 5.24
C ARG A 18 4.08 -2.52 6.62
N PRO A 19 4.12 -3.31 7.71
CA PRO A 19 4.38 -2.75 9.03
C PRO A 19 5.75 -2.06 9.06
N SER A 20 5.86 -0.98 9.84
CA SER A 20 7.16 -0.46 10.25
C SER A 20 7.75 -1.39 11.33
N GLY A 21 9.05 -1.66 11.24
CA GLY A 21 9.72 -2.54 12.19
C GLY A 21 10.12 -1.84 13.50
N THR A 22 10.10 -0.51 13.52
CA THR A 22 10.63 0.30 14.64
C THR A 22 9.61 1.30 15.20
N GLU A 23 8.50 1.52 14.51
CA GLU A 23 7.52 2.55 14.86
C GLU A 23 6.09 2.01 14.69
N PRO A 24 5.09 2.49 15.45
CA PRO A 24 3.74 1.94 15.46
C PRO A 24 2.90 2.48 14.29
N TYR A 25 3.36 2.30 13.05
CA TYR A 25 2.59 2.63 11.85
C TYR A 25 2.76 1.64 10.70
N ILE A 26 1.80 1.66 9.79
CA ILE A 26 1.85 0.95 8.51
C ILE A 26 2.43 1.90 7.45
N ARG A 27 3.45 1.44 6.72
CA ARG A 27 4.07 2.17 5.61
C ARG A 27 3.46 1.74 4.30
N ILE A 28 3.04 2.72 3.51
CA ILE A 28 2.58 2.53 2.13
C ILE A 28 3.54 3.30 1.23
N ARG A 29 4.20 2.61 0.30
CA ARG A 29 5.00 3.22 -0.76
C ARG A 29 4.37 2.90 -2.10
N VAL A 30 4.39 3.88 -2.99
CA VAL A 30 3.85 3.73 -4.34
C VAL A 30 4.80 4.34 -5.34
N GLU A 31 4.73 3.84 -6.55
CA GLU A 31 5.32 4.47 -7.73
C GLU A 31 4.32 4.30 -8.85
N GLY A 32 4.11 5.38 -9.61
CA GLY A 32 3.29 5.40 -10.79
C GLY A 32 4.09 5.94 -11.95
N LYS A 33 3.67 5.61 -13.17
CA LYS A 33 4.25 6.15 -14.41
C LYS A 33 4.23 7.69 -14.46
N ASP A 34 3.29 8.32 -13.76
CA ASP A 34 3.23 9.75 -13.52
C ASP A 34 2.66 10.06 -12.13
N ASN A 35 2.62 11.36 -11.76
CA ASN A 35 2.15 11.82 -10.46
C ASN A 35 0.65 11.56 -10.24
N THR A 36 -0.16 11.56 -11.29
CA THR A 36 -1.60 11.29 -11.19
C THR A 36 -1.83 9.83 -10.80
N ILE A 37 -1.13 8.90 -11.47
CA ILE A 37 -1.18 7.47 -11.18
C ILE A 37 -0.61 7.20 -9.78
N ALA A 38 0.52 7.79 -9.42
CA ALA A 38 1.09 7.62 -8.08
C ALA A 38 0.12 8.04 -6.97
N LYS A 39 -0.59 9.16 -7.13
CA LYS A 39 -1.62 9.61 -6.17
C LYS A 39 -2.79 8.65 -6.09
N ASP A 40 -3.33 8.19 -7.22
CA ASP A 40 -4.42 7.19 -7.25
C ASP A 40 -4.01 5.90 -6.52
N LEU A 41 -2.80 5.39 -6.80
CA LEU A 41 -2.26 4.20 -6.15
C LEU A 41 -2.14 4.38 -4.63
N LEU A 42 -1.70 5.56 -4.18
CA LEU A 42 -1.60 5.86 -2.74
C LEU A 42 -2.98 5.85 -2.07
N GLU A 43 -3.96 6.54 -2.67
CA GLU A 43 -5.33 6.58 -2.16
C GLU A 43 -5.96 5.19 -2.07
N ARG A 44 -5.79 4.38 -3.11
CA ARG A 44 -6.25 2.99 -3.15
C ARG A 44 -5.59 2.14 -2.07
N GLY A 45 -4.27 2.27 -1.89
CA GLY A 45 -3.52 1.59 -0.84
C GLY A 45 -4.03 1.95 0.57
N ILE A 46 -4.26 3.24 0.84
CA ILE A 46 -4.82 3.70 2.11
C ILE A 46 -6.23 3.15 2.33
N LYS A 47 -7.09 3.19 1.30
CA LYS A 47 -8.46 2.67 1.39
C LYS A 47 -8.48 1.17 1.70
N LEU A 48 -7.60 0.40 1.07
CA LEU A 48 -7.46 -1.04 1.30
C LEU A 48 -7.11 -1.33 2.77
N VAL A 49 -6.09 -0.66 3.31
CA VAL A 49 -5.67 -0.82 4.71
C VAL A 49 -6.80 -0.46 5.66
N ARG A 50 -7.49 0.67 5.42
CA ARG A 50 -8.62 1.11 6.26
C ARG A 50 -9.76 0.09 6.27
N LYS A 51 -10.12 -0.48 5.11
CA LYS A 51 -11.14 -1.54 5.03
C LYS A 51 -10.73 -2.79 5.80
N ALA A 52 -9.48 -3.22 5.64
CA ALA A 52 -8.94 -4.37 6.36
C ALA A 52 -9.00 -4.16 7.87
N LEU A 53 -8.62 -2.98 8.36
CA LEU A 53 -8.69 -2.64 9.80
C LEU A 53 -10.12 -2.61 10.35
N LYS A 54 -11.12 -2.36 9.51
CA LYS A 54 -12.54 -2.38 9.88
C LYS A 54 -13.18 -3.77 9.72
N ASN A 55 -12.46 -4.76 9.19
CA ASN A 55 -13.00 -6.05 8.76
C ASN A 55 -14.13 -5.93 7.71
N GLU A 56 -14.03 -4.95 6.80
CA GLU A 56 -15.00 -4.68 5.72
C GLU A 56 -14.47 -5.15 4.35
N LEU A 57 -13.72 -6.26 4.31
CA LEU A 57 -13.13 -6.80 3.09
C LEU A 57 -14.12 -7.62 2.26
#